data_AF-A0A7J6EU63-F1
#
_entry.id   AF-A0A7J6EU63-F1
#
_cell.length_a   1.000
_cell.length_b   1.000
_cell.length_c   1.000
_cell.angle_alpha   90.00
_cell.angle_beta   90.00
_cell.angle_gamma   90.00
#
_symmetry.space_group_name_H-M   'P 1'
#
loop_
_entity.id
_entity.type
_entity.pdbx_description
1 polymer ?
#
loop_
_entity_poly.entity_id
_entity_poly.type
_entity_poly.pdbx_seq_one_letter_code
_entity_poly.pdbx_strand_id
1 'polypeptide(L)'
;MANQSPILNLSKTQFFVFCVSLANVVLVSSKSTIEPCSNSDSCNAMLGYTVYTELKVSEVASLFQVDPIAILTANAIDISYPDVENHILPSQLFLKVPITCSCVDGIRKSVSTHYKTRPSDTLSSIADSVYSGLVSADQIREANSISDPSVLDVGQNLVVPLPCTCFNGTDNSLPAIYLSYVVKPVDSLTAIAAKYSTTITDLMNVNAMGSTSIKAGDILAVPLPACASNFPKGASDFGLIVPNGSYAISASHCVQCSCGPGSLNLYCMPASLAVSCSSMQCKNSNLMVGNYTTQQTSAGCNVSSCKYGGFVNGTIITTLSTSLQPRCPGPQKFPPLIAPPSSVIRDSIFAPSPSPQSEGVGALTPRSSLVPATGSLPGLAPIGGPMGRSSDACSLVNPSTTSGIAAFLFFSFKLLFAIL
;
A
#
# COMPACT_ATOMS: atom_id res chain seq x y z
N MET A 1 -70.18 26.11 -43.77
CA MET A 1 -68.95 26.78 -44.24
C MET A 1 -67.81 26.39 -43.29
N ALA A 2 -66.78 25.72 -43.83
CA ALA A 2 -65.39 25.53 -43.38
C ALA A 2 -65.10 25.31 -41.86
N ASN A 3 -64.28 24.37 -41.39
CA ASN A 3 -63.20 23.60 -42.01
C ASN A 3 -62.82 22.38 -41.11
N GLN A 4 -62.24 21.35 -41.74
CA GLN A 4 -61.56 20.15 -41.20
C GLN A 4 -60.39 20.52 -40.24
N SER A 5 -59.76 19.72 -39.34
CA SER A 5 -59.56 18.27 -39.10
C SER A 5 -58.81 18.06 -37.74
N PRO A 6 -58.65 16.83 -37.23
CA PRO A 6 -58.24 16.50 -35.84
C PRO A 6 -56.79 16.01 -35.71
N ILE A 7 -56.07 16.30 -34.61
CA ILE A 7 -54.72 15.74 -34.35
C ILE A 7 -54.48 15.41 -32.86
N LEU A 8 -54.43 14.09 -32.62
CA LEU A 8 -53.63 13.30 -31.66
C LEU A 8 -53.58 13.65 -30.16
N ASN A 9 -54.32 12.83 -29.40
CA ASN A 9 -53.82 12.20 -28.17
C ASN A 9 -52.55 11.38 -28.48
N LEU A 10 -51.39 11.80 -28.03
CA LEU A 10 -50.29 10.88 -27.70
C LEU A 10 -49.28 11.57 -26.77
N SER A 11 -48.88 10.83 -25.72
CA SER A 11 -47.70 11.09 -24.88
C SER A 11 -47.84 12.04 -23.67
N LYS A 12 -48.61 11.61 -22.67
CA LYS A 12 -48.33 11.95 -21.24
C LYS A 12 -47.58 10.84 -20.50
N THR A 13 -47.54 9.63 -21.07
CA THR A 13 -46.91 8.44 -20.44
C THR A 13 -45.41 8.31 -20.73
N GLN A 14 -44.88 9.07 -21.68
CA GLN A 14 -43.46 9.00 -22.08
C GLN A 14 -42.57 9.98 -21.32
N PHE A 15 -43.16 11.01 -20.69
CA PHE A 15 -42.44 11.96 -19.83
C PHE A 15 -42.14 11.38 -18.44
N PHE A 16 -42.95 10.42 -17.97
CA PHE A 16 -42.75 9.76 -16.67
C PHE A 16 -41.65 8.70 -16.69
N VAL A 17 -41.30 8.17 -17.86
CA VAL A 17 -40.21 7.19 -18.03
C VAL A 17 -38.84 7.89 -18.20
N PHE A 18 -38.82 9.16 -18.60
CA PHE A 18 -37.57 9.90 -18.82
C PHE A 18 -36.99 10.56 -17.54
N CYS A 19 -37.78 10.66 -16.45
CA CYS A 19 -37.32 11.19 -15.17
C CYS A 19 -36.76 10.13 -14.20
N VAL A 20 -36.74 8.84 -14.56
CA VAL A 20 -36.20 7.76 -13.71
C VAL A 20 -34.79 7.33 -14.15
N SER A 21 -34.27 7.86 -15.26
CA SER A 21 -32.91 7.58 -15.74
C SER A 21 -31.86 8.63 -15.34
N LEU A 22 -32.19 9.55 -14.44
CA LEU A 22 -31.20 10.40 -13.79
C LEU A 22 -30.39 9.54 -12.82
N ALA A 23 -29.26 9.06 -13.36
CA ALA A 23 -28.04 8.69 -12.67
C ALA A 23 -28.20 8.52 -11.16
N ASN A 24 -28.30 7.26 -10.73
CA ASN A 24 -27.70 6.86 -9.47
C ASN A 24 -26.19 7.14 -9.57
N VAL A 25 -25.78 8.40 -9.47
CA VAL A 25 -24.45 8.71 -8.98
C VAL A 25 -24.54 8.31 -7.52
N VAL A 26 -24.23 7.05 -7.25
CA VAL A 26 -23.96 6.63 -5.88
C VAL A 26 -22.78 7.49 -5.46
N LEU A 27 -23.03 8.52 -4.66
CA LEU A 27 -22.00 9.14 -3.85
C LEU A 27 -21.52 8.04 -2.91
N VAL A 28 -20.52 7.28 -3.35
CA VAL A 28 -19.83 6.31 -2.52
C VAL A 28 -18.99 7.14 -1.56
N SER A 29 -19.55 7.44 -0.39
CA SER A 29 -18.76 7.93 0.72
C SER A 29 -17.89 6.76 1.19
N SER A 30 -16.61 6.82 0.82
CA SER A 30 -15.57 5.92 1.33
C SER A 30 -15.50 6.07 2.84
N LYS A 31 -15.70 4.98 3.57
CA LYS A 31 -15.50 4.97 5.02
C LYS A 31 -14.01 4.95 5.31
N SER A 32 -13.54 5.74 6.27
CA SER A 32 -12.19 5.61 6.81
C SER A 32 -12.24 5.50 8.33
N THR A 33 -11.27 4.78 8.89
CA THR A 33 -11.07 4.76 10.35
C THR A 33 -10.39 6.05 10.78
N ILE A 34 -10.92 6.64 11.85
CA ILE A 34 -10.44 7.89 12.44
C ILE A 34 -10.00 7.57 13.87
N GLU A 35 -8.72 7.76 14.15
CA GLU A 35 -8.20 7.70 15.52
C GLU A 35 -8.16 9.12 16.11
N PRO A 36 -8.98 9.42 17.13
CA PRO A 36 -8.89 10.69 17.83
C PRO A 36 -7.61 10.75 18.67
N CYS A 37 -7.04 11.94 18.79
CA CYS A 37 -5.83 12.16 19.55
C CYS A 37 -5.85 13.52 20.26
N SER A 38 -5.16 13.59 21.41
CA SER A 38 -5.06 14.82 22.21
C SER A 38 -3.62 15.29 22.43
N ASN A 39 -2.65 14.39 22.25
CA ASN A 39 -1.24 14.67 22.49
C ASN A 39 -0.52 14.96 21.18
N SER A 40 0.55 15.77 21.23
CA SER A 40 1.43 16.04 20.08
C SER A 40 2.38 14.87 19.72
N ASP A 41 2.08 13.66 20.18
CA ASP A 41 2.93 12.49 19.97
C ASP A 41 2.90 12.07 18.50
N SER A 42 4.00 11.53 17.99
CA SER A 42 4.06 10.89 16.67
C SER A 42 4.21 9.38 16.80
N CYS A 43 3.84 8.65 15.75
CA CYS A 43 3.93 7.21 15.71
C CYS A 43 4.13 6.70 14.28
N ASN A 44 4.68 5.49 14.18
CA ASN A 44 4.90 4.83 12.90
C ASN A 44 3.61 4.14 12.44
N ALA A 45 3.27 4.32 11.17
CA ALA A 45 2.17 3.63 10.50
C ALA A 45 2.55 3.28 9.07
N MET A 46 1.62 2.66 8.35
CA MET A 46 1.86 2.21 6.99
C MET A 46 0.69 2.58 6.07
N LEU A 47 0.98 2.91 4.83
CA LEU A 47 -0.02 3.12 3.79
C LEU A 47 0.04 1.98 2.78
N GLY A 48 -1.14 1.53 2.35
CA GLY A 48 -1.30 0.62 1.22
C GLY A 48 -1.47 1.43 -0.05
N TYR A 49 -0.39 1.62 -0.80
CA TYR A 49 -0.39 2.41 -2.02
C TYR A 49 -0.40 1.49 -3.25
N THR A 50 -1.24 1.78 -4.23
CA THR A 50 -1.21 1.11 -5.54
C THR A 50 -0.56 2.07 -6.54
N VAL A 51 0.49 1.64 -7.23
CA VAL A 51 1.19 2.54 -8.16
C VAL A 51 0.30 2.87 -9.35
N TYR A 52 0.01 4.16 -9.59
CA TYR A 52 -0.95 4.57 -10.64
C TYR A 52 -0.41 4.45 -12.07
N THR A 53 0.91 4.49 -12.24
CA THR A 53 1.62 4.37 -13.52
C THR A 53 2.98 3.70 -13.31
N GLU A 54 3.73 3.45 -14.36
CA GLU A 54 5.13 3.03 -14.21
C GLU A 54 5.97 4.17 -13.64
N LEU A 55 6.54 3.95 -12.45
CA LEU A 55 7.34 4.94 -11.72
C LEU A 55 8.61 4.30 -11.18
N LYS A 56 9.69 5.07 -11.09
CA LYS A 56 10.88 4.64 -10.37
C LYS A 56 10.61 4.56 -8.87
N VAL A 57 11.34 3.70 -8.17
CA VAL A 57 11.28 3.62 -6.69
C VAL A 57 11.54 5.01 -6.07
N SER A 58 12.52 5.76 -6.57
CA SER A 58 12.83 7.12 -6.13
C SER A 58 11.71 8.13 -6.38
N GLU A 59 10.91 7.96 -7.43
CA GLU A 59 9.74 8.80 -7.71
C GLU A 59 8.59 8.49 -6.75
N VAL A 60 8.34 7.20 -6.47
CA VAL A 60 7.36 6.79 -5.46
C VAL A 60 7.78 7.28 -4.07
N ALA A 61 9.07 7.17 -3.72
CA ALA A 61 9.62 7.68 -2.48
C ALA A 61 9.43 9.20 -2.34
N SER A 62 9.66 9.93 -3.43
CA SER A 62 9.46 11.38 -3.49
C SER A 62 8.00 11.79 -3.35
N LEU A 63 7.04 10.98 -3.84
CA LEU A 63 5.61 11.26 -3.68
C LEU A 63 5.16 11.27 -2.21
N PHE A 64 5.81 10.48 -1.35
CA PHE A 64 5.45 10.39 0.07
C PHE A 64 6.45 11.08 1.00
N GLN A 65 7.54 11.65 0.46
CA GLN A 65 8.66 12.20 1.22
C GLN A 65 9.29 11.18 2.18
N VAL A 66 9.47 9.95 1.68
CA VAL A 66 10.06 8.83 2.43
C VAL A 66 11.34 8.37 1.76
N ASP A 67 12.12 7.56 2.48
CA ASP A 67 13.34 6.96 1.95
C ASP A 67 13.00 5.81 0.96
N PRO A 68 13.64 5.74 -0.23
CA PRO A 68 13.36 4.70 -1.21
C PRO A 68 13.68 3.30 -0.69
N ILE A 69 14.76 3.14 0.09
CA ILE A 69 15.14 1.85 0.67
C ILE A 69 14.14 1.43 1.75
N ALA A 70 13.57 2.36 2.50
CA ALA A 70 12.50 2.08 3.46
C ALA A 70 11.23 1.51 2.76
N ILE A 71 10.86 2.00 1.58
CA ILE A 71 9.76 1.41 0.79
C ILE A 71 10.11 -0.02 0.38
N LEU A 72 11.32 -0.25 -0.17
CA LEU A 72 11.73 -1.57 -0.63
C LEU A 72 11.73 -2.60 0.50
N THR A 73 12.33 -2.24 1.64
CA THR A 73 12.44 -3.14 2.81
C THR A 73 11.10 -3.43 3.47
N ALA A 74 10.18 -2.46 3.55
CA ALA A 74 8.81 -2.67 4.03
C ALA A 74 8.02 -3.69 3.18
N ASN A 75 8.42 -3.87 1.92
CA ASN A 75 7.85 -4.82 0.96
C ASN A 75 8.69 -6.09 0.78
N ALA A 76 9.72 -6.30 1.61
CA ALA A 76 10.65 -7.42 1.49
C ALA A 76 11.33 -7.52 0.12
N ILE A 77 11.50 -6.38 -0.57
CA ILE A 77 12.24 -6.32 -1.83
C ILE A 77 13.74 -6.32 -1.53
N ASP A 78 14.49 -7.13 -2.27
CA ASP A 78 15.93 -7.27 -2.12
C ASP A 78 16.66 -5.99 -2.57
N ILE A 79 17.34 -5.37 -1.62
CA ILE A 79 18.08 -4.12 -1.79
C ILE A 79 19.54 -4.33 -2.19
N SER A 80 19.99 -5.58 -2.35
CA SER A 80 21.34 -5.92 -2.81
C SER A 80 21.53 -5.70 -4.32
N TYR A 81 20.44 -5.52 -5.06
CA TYR A 81 20.48 -5.25 -6.50
C TYR A 81 21.11 -3.87 -6.77
N PRO A 82 22.01 -3.76 -7.76
CA PRO A 82 22.58 -2.47 -8.13
C PRO A 82 21.49 -1.54 -8.69
N ASP A 83 21.58 -0.25 -8.36
CA ASP A 83 20.67 0.80 -8.83
C ASP A 83 19.18 0.55 -8.53
N VAL A 84 18.88 -0.20 -7.47
CA VAL A 84 17.51 -0.57 -7.09
C VAL A 84 16.60 0.64 -6.82
N GLU A 85 17.16 1.78 -6.44
CA GLU A 85 16.43 3.04 -6.24
C GLU A 85 15.86 3.63 -7.53
N ASN A 86 16.45 3.31 -8.69
CA ASN A 86 15.99 3.76 -10.00
C ASN A 86 15.23 2.69 -10.78
N HIS A 87 15.00 1.52 -10.17
CA HIS A 87 14.21 0.45 -10.75
C HIS A 87 12.78 0.92 -11.03
N ILE A 88 12.24 0.55 -12.20
CA ILE A 88 10.90 0.93 -12.63
C ILE A 88 9.90 -0.09 -12.08
N LEU A 89 8.96 0.40 -11.27
CA LEU A 89 7.88 -0.36 -10.69
C LEU A 89 6.68 -0.36 -11.66
N PRO A 90 6.07 -1.52 -11.93
CA PRO A 90 4.92 -1.59 -12.83
C PRO A 90 3.68 -0.92 -12.23
N SER A 91 2.84 -0.36 -13.10
CA SER A 91 1.51 0.13 -12.70
C SER A 91 0.70 -0.98 -12.02
N GLN A 92 -0.19 -0.60 -11.12
CA GLN A 92 -1.03 -1.48 -10.30
C GLN A 92 -0.29 -2.35 -9.27
N LEU A 93 1.03 -2.20 -9.12
CA LEU A 93 1.76 -2.82 -8.03
C LEU A 93 1.28 -2.26 -6.68
N PHE A 94 0.99 -3.14 -5.72
CA PHE A 94 0.66 -2.73 -4.37
C PHE A 94 1.92 -2.67 -3.51
N LEU A 95 2.12 -1.55 -2.83
CA LEU A 95 3.27 -1.27 -1.98
C LEU A 95 2.80 -0.83 -0.59
N LYS A 96 3.48 -1.36 0.41
CA LYS A 96 3.47 -0.86 1.78
C LYS A 96 4.45 0.31 1.89
N VAL A 97 3.94 1.50 2.22
CA VAL A 97 4.74 2.72 2.37
C VAL A 97 4.79 3.10 3.84
N PRO A 98 5.97 3.08 4.50
CA PRO A 98 6.09 3.51 5.89
C PRO A 98 5.90 5.02 5.98
N ILE A 99 5.10 5.48 6.93
CA ILE A 99 4.84 6.90 7.17
C ILE A 99 4.84 7.22 8.66
N THR A 100 5.01 8.50 8.98
CA THR A 100 4.86 9.02 10.34
C THR A 100 3.50 9.70 10.48
N CYS A 101 2.74 9.28 11.49
CA CYS A 101 1.50 9.90 11.91
C CYS A 101 1.75 10.92 13.00
N SER A 102 1.06 12.05 12.91
CA SER A 102 1.04 13.08 13.94
C SER A 102 -0.39 13.38 14.35
N CYS A 103 -0.57 13.95 15.53
CA CYS A 103 -1.87 14.47 15.94
C CYS A 103 -2.08 15.86 15.36
N VAL A 104 -3.05 16.01 14.46
CA VAL A 104 -3.35 17.30 13.80
C VAL A 104 -4.87 17.49 13.80
N ASP A 105 -5.35 18.61 14.34
CA ASP A 105 -6.77 18.92 14.49
C ASP A 105 -7.56 17.87 15.29
N GLY A 106 -6.92 17.25 16.29
CA GLY A 106 -7.52 16.23 17.15
C GLY A 106 -7.67 14.85 16.50
N ILE A 107 -7.13 14.66 15.30
CA ILE A 107 -7.19 13.40 14.55
C ILE A 107 -5.78 12.98 14.13
N ARG A 108 -5.51 11.67 14.16
CA ARG A 108 -4.28 11.10 13.59
C ARG A 108 -4.30 11.20 12.06
N LYS A 109 -3.33 11.91 11.51
CA LYS A 109 -3.08 11.98 10.06
C LYS A 109 -1.61 12.27 9.78
N SER A 110 -1.14 11.89 8.60
CA SER A 110 0.18 12.27 8.11
C SER A 110 0.07 13.53 7.26
N VAL A 111 0.84 14.56 7.62
CA VAL A 111 0.87 15.86 6.93
C VAL A 111 2.27 16.20 6.39
N SER A 112 3.19 15.24 6.43
CA SER A 112 4.54 15.39 5.86
C SER A 112 4.54 15.32 4.34
N THR A 113 3.45 14.84 3.74
CA THR A 113 3.37 14.64 2.31
C THR A 113 2.98 15.92 1.58
N HIS A 114 3.81 16.30 0.61
CA HIS A 114 3.62 17.50 -0.19
C HIS A 114 3.60 17.15 -1.69
N TYR A 115 2.62 17.71 -2.40
CA TYR A 115 2.48 17.52 -3.84
C TYR A 115 2.60 18.84 -4.58
N LYS A 116 3.52 18.89 -5.56
CA LYS A 116 3.66 20.04 -6.44
C LYS A 116 2.76 19.86 -7.67
N THR A 117 1.78 20.75 -7.82
CA THR A 117 0.81 20.71 -8.91
C THR A 117 1.48 20.86 -10.28
N ARG A 118 0.94 20.12 -11.24
CA ARG A 118 1.34 20.06 -12.64
C ARG A 118 0.24 20.68 -13.51
N PRO A 119 0.53 21.02 -14.77
CA PRO A 119 -0.49 21.47 -15.70
C PRO A 119 -1.63 20.45 -15.81
N SER A 120 -2.86 20.94 -15.79
CA SER A 120 -4.09 20.14 -15.87
C SER A 120 -4.41 19.27 -14.64
N ASP A 121 -3.69 19.43 -13.52
CA ASP A 121 -4.09 18.79 -12.29
C ASP A 121 -5.40 19.35 -11.74
N THR A 122 -6.19 18.46 -11.15
CA THR A 122 -7.38 18.78 -10.36
C THR A 122 -7.24 18.09 -9.00
N LEU A 123 -7.94 18.58 -7.97
CA LEU A 123 -7.90 17.95 -6.65
C LEU A 123 -8.37 16.48 -6.70
N SER A 124 -9.36 16.18 -7.54
CA SER A 124 -9.86 14.81 -7.75
C SER A 124 -8.84 13.94 -8.48
N SER A 125 -8.20 14.41 -9.55
CA SER A 125 -7.17 13.61 -10.24
C SER A 125 -5.97 13.31 -9.33
N ILE A 126 -5.57 14.26 -8.48
CA ILE A 126 -4.51 14.04 -7.48
C ILE A 126 -4.96 13.00 -6.45
N ALA A 127 -6.14 13.17 -5.87
CA ALA A 127 -6.69 12.26 -4.86
C ALA A 127 -6.89 10.82 -5.39
N ASP A 128 -7.68 10.69 -6.45
CA ASP A 128 -8.18 9.39 -6.93
C ASP A 128 -7.16 8.66 -7.80
N SER A 129 -6.39 9.38 -8.62
CA SER A 129 -5.41 8.77 -9.51
C SER A 129 -4.01 8.74 -8.87
N VAL A 130 -3.44 9.88 -8.50
CA VAL A 130 -2.04 9.94 -8.03
C VAL A 130 -1.87 9.24 -6.68
N TYR A 131 -2.76 9.51 -5.72
CA TYR A 131 -2.73 8.89 -4.38
C TYR A 131 -3.66 7.68 -4.25
N SER A 132 -4.23 7.20 -5.37
CA SER A 132 -5.05 5.97 -5.42
C SER A 132 -6.18 5.92 -4.38
N GLY A 133 -6.84 7.06 -4.14
CA GLY A 133 -7.96 7.16 -3.22
C GLY A 133 -7.58 7.09 -1.74
N LEU A 134 -6.29 7.22 -1.38
CA LEU A 134 -5.86 7.33 0.02
C LEU A 134 -6.39 8.61 0.69
N VAL A 135 -6.73 9.62 -0.08
CA VAL A 135 -7.25 10.91 0.38
C VAL A 135 -8.31 11.38 -0.60
N SER A 136 -9.27 12.19 -0.15
CA SER A 136 -10.29 12.80 -0.99
C SER A 136 -9.91 14.22 -1.42
N ALA A 137 -10.51 14.68 -2.53
CA ALA A 137 -10.35 16.07 -3.00
C ALA A 137 -10.76 17.10 -1.94
N ASP A 138 -11.82 16.83 -1.18
CA ASP A 138 -12.29 17.70 -0.11
C ASP A 138 -11.28 17.81 1.04
N GLN A 139 -10.65 16.69 1.43
CA GLN A 139 -9.60 16.69 2.46
C GLN A 139 -8.36 17.49 2.01
N ILE A 140 -7.95 17.38 0.74
CA ILE A 140 -6.85 18.20 0.19
C ILE A 140 -7.27 19.68 0.19
N ARG A 141 -8.50 20.00 -0.25
CA ARG A 141 -9.01 21.38 -0.25
C ARG A 141 -8.98 21.99 1.14
N GLU A 142 -9.51 21.28 2.13
CA GLU A 142 -9.60 21.72 3.52
C GLU A 142 -8.22 21.91 4.15
N ALA A 143 -7.31 20.95 3.98
CA ALA A 143 -5.96 21.04 4.52
C ALA A 143 -5.13 22.21 3.95
N ASN A 144 -5.49 22.70 2.76
CA ASN A 144 -4.80 23.81 2.10
C ASN A 144 -5.61 25.11 2.08
N SER A 145 -6.77 25.16 2.75
CA SER A 145 -7.66 26.34 2.77
C SER A 145 -8.00 26.88 1.38
N ILE A 146 -8.23 25.98 0.41
CA ILE A 146 -8.51 26.35 -0.98
C ILE A 146 -9.99 26.76 -1.12
N SER A 147 -10.24 28.01 -1.48
CA SER A 147 -11.60 28.57 -1.63
C SER A 147 -12.30 28.11 -2.90
N ASP A 148 -11.57 28.02 -4.03
CA ASP A 148 -12.11 27.57 -5.31
C ASP A 148 -11.33 26.34 -5.80
N PRO A 149 -11.92 25.13 -5.79
CA PRO A 149 -11.25 23.90 -6.21
C PRO A 149 -11.12 23.77 -7.74
N SER A 150 -11.74 24.66 -8.52
CA SER A 150 -11.74 24.58 -9.99
C SER A 150 -10.48 25.17 -10.63
N VAL A 151 -9.71 25.96 -9.88
CA VAL A 151 -8.47 26.59 -10.35
C VAL A 151 -7.34 26.22 -9.40
N LEU A 152 -6.38 25.43 -9.90
CA LEU A 152 -5.13 25.15 -9.22
C LEU A 152 -3.98 25.83 -9.98
N ASP A 153 -3.18 26.62 -9.28
CA ASP A 153 -2.00 27.24 -9.87
C ASP A 153 -0.93 26.18 -10.11
N VAL A 154 -0.25 26.24 -11.26
CA VAL A 154 0.83 25.31 -11.60
C VAL A 154 2.04 25.56 -10.69
N GLY A 155 2.58 24.49 -10.11
CA GLY A 155 3.72 24.56 -9.21
C GLY A 155 3.38 24.90 -7.75
N GLN A 156 2.10 25.05 -7.43
CA GLN A 156 1.60 25.17 -6.06
C GLN A 156 1.95 23.91 -5.25
N ASN A 157 2.43 24.10 -4.02
CA ASN A 157 2.75 23.00 -3.13
C ASN A 157 1.58 22.70 -2.19
N LEU A 158 0.88 21.60 -2.43
CA LEU A 158 -0.27 21.15 -1.66
C LEU A 158 0.16 20.20 -0.55
N VAL A 159 -0.33 20.41 0.67
CA VAL A 159 -0.29 19.41 1.74
C VAL A 159 -1.29 18.31 1.42
N VAL A 160 -0.86 17.06 1.46
CA VAL A 160 -1.72 15.90 1.21
C VAL A 160 -1.92 15.17 2.55
N PRO A 161 -3.08 15.33 3.21
CA PRO A 161 -3.34 14.72 4.51
C PRO A 161 -3.67 13.24 4.36
N LEU A 162 -2.70 12.35 4.58
CA LEU A 162 -2.89 10.91 4.42
C LEU A 162 -3.46 10.30 5.72
N PRO A 163 -4.48 9.42 5.63
CA PRO A 163 -5.11 8.81 6.78
C PRO A 163 -4.18 7.77 7.39
N CYS A 164 -4.05 7.78 8.70
CA CYS A 164 -3.23 6.80 9.38
C CYS A 164 -3.64 6.65 10.85
N THR A 165 -3.37 5.47 11.40
CA THR A 165 -3.69 5.11 12.77
C THR A 165 -2.51 4.35 13.36
N CYS A 166 -2.43 4.30 14.69
CA CYS A 166 -1.34 3.67 15.41
C CYS A 166 -1.80 2.89 16.63
N PHE A 167 -2.85 3.35 17.34
CA PHE A 167 -3.36 2.72 18.56
C PHE A 167 -2.24 2.27 19.53
N ASN A 168 -1.30 3.19 19.81
CA ASN A 168 -0.11 2.97 20.64
C ASN A 168 0.84 1.84 20.19
N GLY A 169 0.78 1.42 18.93
CA GLY A 169 1.66 0.39 18.36
C GLY A 169 1.34 -1.02 18.87
N THR A 170 0.10 -1.24 19.31
CA THR A 170 -0.34 -2.54 19.83
C THR A 170 -1.72 -2.92 19.32
N ASP A 171 -1.96 -4.22 19.21
CA ASP A 171 -3.27 -4.83 19.02
C ASP A 171 -3.39 -6.00 20.00
N ASN A 172 -4.45 -6.02 20.81
CA ASN A 172 -4.62 -7.02 21.88
C ASN A 172 -3.38 -7.18 22.81
N SER A 173 -2.69 -6.07 23.12
CA SER A 173 -1.43 -6.03 23.90
C SER A 173 -0.21 -6.71 23.24
N LEU A 174 -0.31 -7.08 21.96
CA LEU A 174 0.81 -7.54 21.15
C LEU A 174 1.29 -6.41 20.24
N PRO A 175 2.58 -6.34 19.89
CA PRO A 175 3.08 -5.31 18.97
C PRO A 175 2.39 -5.39 17.61
N ALA A 176 1.89 -4.25 17.14
CA ALA A 176 1.23 -4.14 15.85
C ALA A 176 1.56 -2.80 15.20
N ILE A 177 1.54 -2.79 13.87
CA ILE A 177 1.59 -1.56 13.07
C ILE A 177 0.38 -1.55 12.14
N TYR A 178 -0.27 -0.41 12.01
CA TYR A 178 -1.51 -0.31 11.26
C TYR A 178 -1.25 0.14 9.83
N LEU A 179 -1.87 -0.58 8.89
CA LEU A 179 -1.84 -0.32 7.47
C LEU A 179 -3.17 0.33 7.06
N SER A 180 -3.13 1.56 6.54
CA SER A 180 -4.27 2.18 5.86
C SER A 180 -4.43 1.56 4.47
N TYR A 181 -5.41 0.69 4.30
CA TYR A 181 -5.64 -0.10 3.10
C TYR A 181 -6.90 0.36 2.35
N VAL A 182 -6.75 0.79 1.10
CA VAL A 182 -7.88 1.12 0.22
C VAL A 182 -8.46 -0.17 -0.38
N VAL A 183 -9.72 -0.46 -0.05
CA VAL A 183 -10.44 -1.66 -0.49
C VAL A 183 -10.65 -1.65 -2.00
N LYS A 184 -10.28 -2.76 -2.65
CA LYS A 184 -10.46 -2.96 -4.09
C LYS A 184 -11.82 -3.63 -4.39
N PRO A 185 -12.36 -3.52 -5.63
CA PRO A 185 -13.66 -4.08 -5.98
C PRO A 185 -13.82 -5.59 -5.78
N VAL A 186 -12.72 -6.35 -5.78
CA VAL A 186 -12.72 -7.81 -5.63
C VAL A 186 -12.38 -8.28 -4.21
N ASP A 187 -12.12 -7.34 -3.29
CA ASP A 187 -11.70 -7.68 -1.94
C ASP A 187 -12.89 -8.18 -1.10
N SER A 188 -12.57 -9.09 -0.18
CA SER A 188 -13.45 -9.46 0.92
C SER A 188 -12.71 -9.29 2.24
N LEU A 189 -13.43 -9.00 3.32
CA LEU A 189 -12.81 -8.81 4.64
C LEU A 189 -12.03 -10.07 5.08
N THR A 190 -12.54 -11.26 4.77
CA THR A 190 -11.88 -12.54 5.01
C THR A 190 -10.56 -12.68 4.24
N ALA A 191 -10.53 -12.31 2.96
CA ALA A 191 -9.31 -12.37 2.16
C ALA A 191 -8.26 -11.37 2.65
N ILE A 192 -8.68 -10.16 3.04
CA ILE A 192 -7.79 -9.15 3.64
C ILE A 192 -7.21 -9.67 4.96
N ALA A 193 -8.05 -10.22 5.85
CA ALA A 193 -7.62 -10.78 7.13
C ALA A 193 -6.56 -11.87 6.94
N ALA A 194 -6.83 -12.83 6.04
CA ALA A 194 -5.92 -13.92 5.73
C ALA A 194 -4.60 -13.40 5.13
N LYS A 195 -4.66 -12.44 4.20
CA LYS A 195 -3.47 -11.86 3.54
C LYS A 195 -2.51 -11.21 4.53
N TYR A 196 -3.04 -10.52 5.54
CA TYR A 196 -2.24 -9.77 6.51
C TYR A 196 -2.06 -10.50 7.85
N SER A 197 -2.41 -11.79 7.92
CA SER A 197 -2.28 -12.61 9.13
C SER A 197 -2.96 -11.97 10.35
N THR A 198 -4.13 -11.36 10.14
CA THR A 198 -5.00 -10.80 11.19
C THR A 198 -6.34 -11.55 11.20
N THR A 199 -7.22 -11.24 12.15
CA THR A 199 -8.55 -11.85 12.23
C THR A 199 -9.63 -10.90 11.72
N ILE A 200 -10.76 -11.48 11.28
CA ILE A 200 -11.95 -10.68 10.92
C ILE A 200 -12.42 -9.86 12.13
N THR A 201 -12.36 -10.45 13.32
CA THR A 201 -12.76 -9.80 14.57
C THR A 201 -11.88 -8.59 14.87
N ASP A 202 -10.55 -8.70 14.77
CA ASP A 202 -9.64 -7.58 15.01
C ASP A 202 -9.85 -6.47 13.98
N LEU A 203 -10.01 -6.84 12.69
CA LEU A 203 -10.35 -5.87 11.65
C LEU A 203 -11.66 -5.14 11.96
N MET A 204 -12.72 -5.86 12.32
CA MET A 204 -14.01 -5.22 12.63
C MET A 204 -13.92 -4.33 13.86
N ASN A 205 -13.19 -4.75 14.89
CA ASN A 205 -13.01 -3.99 16.13
C ASN A 205 -12.27 -2.67 15.87
N VAL A 206 -11.11 -2.75 15.21
CA VAL A 206 -10.25 -1.59 14.91
C VAL A 206 -10.99 -0.56 14.03
N ASN A 207 -11.83 -1.04 13.10
CA ASN A 207 -12.55 -0.20 12.17
C ASN A 207 -13.99 0.13 12.62
N ALA A 208 -14.34 -0.19 13.88
CA ALA A 208 -15.68 0.02 14.45
C ALA A 208 -16.83 -0.49 13.53
N MET A 209 -16.64 -1.65 12.91
CA MET A 209 -17.57 -2.20 11.92
C MET A 209 -18.68 -3.03 12.59
N GLY A 210 -19.94 -2.72 12.28
CA GLY A 210 -21.08 -3.53 12.71
C GLY A 210 -21.38 -4.77 11.85
N SER A 211 -20.72 -4.92 10.70
CA SER A 211 -20.86 -6.09 9.80
C SER A 211 -19.59 -6.28 8.98
N THR A 212 -19.46 -7.40 8.28
CA THR A 212 -18.33 -7.70 7.38
C THR A 212 -18.42 -7.00 6.01
N SER A 213 -19.43 -6.15 5.80
CA SER A 213 -19.67 -5.47 4.53
C SER A 213 -18.63 -4.37 4.31
N ILE A 214 -17.87 -4.48 3.23
CA ILE A 214 -16.89 -3.47 2.76
C ILE A 214 -17.24 -3.04 1.34
N LYS A 215 -16.91 -1.80 0.98
CA LYS A 215 -17.09 -1.26 -0.37
C LYS A 215 -15.76 -0.86 -0.97
N ALA A 216 -15.66 -0.94 -2.29
CA ALA A 216 -14.50 -0.41 -3.00
C ALA A 216 -14.31 1.09 -2.64
N GLY A 217 -13.07 1.46 -2.35
CA GLY A 217 -12.71 2.80 -1.89
C GLY A 217 -12.76 3.01 -0.38
N ASP A 218 -13.35 2.10 0.41
CA ASP A 218 -13.23 2.17 1.87
C ASP A 218 -11.75 2.06 2.29
N ILE A 219 -11.33 2.83 3.30
CA ILE A 219 -9.98 2.82 3.84
C ILE A 219 -10.01 2.13 5.21
N LEU A 220 -9.51 0.90 5.25
CA LEU A 220 -9.43 0.10 6.47
C LEU A 220 -8.10 0.31 7.17
N ALA A 221 -8.13 0.46 8.48
CA ALA A 221 -6.97 0.28 9.36
C ALA A 221 -6.78 -1.23 9.61
N VAL A 222 -5.76 -1.81 8.99
CA VAL A 222 -5.43 -3.24 9.08
C VAL A 222 -4.31 -3.42 10.10
N PRO A 223 -4.54 -4.06 11.27
CA PRO A 223 -3.47 -4.34 12.22
C PRO A 223 -2.55 -5.43 11.66
N LEU A 224 -1.27 -5.08 11.45
CA LEU A 224 -0.24 -6.03 11.05
C LEU A 224 0.50 -6.50 12.31
N PRO A 225 0.55 -7.80 12.60
CA PRO A 225 1.43 -8.33 13.64
C PRO A 225 2.86 -7.87 13.39
N ALA A 226 3.57 -7.44 14.42
CA ALA A 226 4.88 -6.81 14.25
C ALA A 226 5.88 -7.23 15.32
N CYS A 227 7.13 -6.87 15.09
CA CYS A 227 8.22 -7.01 16.04
C CYS A 227 8.60 -5.62 16.56
N ALA A 228 8.42 -5.37 17.85
CA ALA A 228 8.86 -4.13 18.49
C ALA A 228 10.33 -4.23 18.92
N SER A 229 11.06 -3.15 18.72
CA SER A 229 12.38 -2.95 19.30
C SER A 229 12.29 -2.62 20.81
N ASN A 230 13.37 -2.88 21.53
CA ASN A 230 13.54 -2.45 22.92
C ASN A 230 14.73 -1.48 23.02
N PHE A 231 14.78 -0.50 22.13
CA PHE A 231 15.84 0.50 22.09
C PHE A 231 15.62 1.57 23.17
N PRO A 232 16.69 2.24 23.65
CA PRO A 232 16.56 3.29 24.65
C PRO A 232 15.82 4.50 24.07
N LYS A 233 15.07 5.23 24.92
CA LYS A 233 14.30 6.43 24.52
C LYS A 233 15.13 7.55 23.87
N GLY A 234 16.43 7.59 24.14
CA GLY A 234 17.35 8.55 23.52
C GLY A 234 17.84 8.15 22.14
N ALA A 235 17.45 6.98 21.63
CA ALA A 235 17.79 6.54 20.29
C ALA A 235 16.86 7.20 19.26
N SER A 236 17.44 7.59 18.13
CA SER A 236 16.70 8.16 16.99
C SER A 236 15.71 7.17 16.36
N ASP A 237 15.95 5.88 16.53
CA ASP A 237 15.12 4.77 16.10
C ASP A 237 14.34 4.13 17.27
N PHE A 238 14.17 4.86 18.37
CA PHE A 238 13.31 4.45 19.46
C PHE A 238 11.89 4.13 18.95
N GLY A 239 11.34 3.01 19.40
CA GLY A 239 10.01 2.58 18.96
C GLY A 239 9.98 2.07 17.52
N LEU A 240 11.12 1.62 16.98
CA LEU A 240 11.14 0.87 15.72
C LEU A 240 10.25 -0.36 15.86
N ILE A 241 9.25 -0.47 14.98
CA ILE A 241 8.32 -1.59 14.87
C ILE A 241 8.35 -2.07 13.43
N VAL A 242 8.63 -3.36 13.22
CA VAL A 242 8.74 -3.95 11.88
C VAL A 242 7.58 -4.93 11.66
N PRO A 243 6.73 -4.74 10.65
CA PRO A 243 5.64 -5.67 10.35
C PRO A 243 6.16 -7.07 10.03
N ASN A 244 5.40 -8.09 10.39
CA ASN A 244 5.71 -9.49 10.11
C ASN A 244 5.90 -9.71 8.59
N GLY A 245 6.97 -10.42 8.23
CA GLY A 245 7.30 -10.67 6.83
C GLY A 245 7.95 -9.48 6.12
N SER A 246 8.37 -8.44 6.85
CA SER A 246 9.06 -7.28 6.28
C SER A 246 10.37 -6.95 6.99
N TYR A 247 11.05 -5.96 6.44
CA TYR A 247 12.29 -5.41 6.93
C TYR A 247 12.14 -3.90 7.17
N ALA A 248 13.05 -3.36 7.96
CA ALA A 248 13.23 -1.92 8.12
C ALA A 248 14.72 -1.59 8.14
N ILE A 249 15.06 -0.40 7.67
CA ILE A 249 16.41 0.15 7.72
C ILE A 249 16.50 1.15 8.88
N SER A 250 17.60 1.08 9.63
CA SER A 250 17.96 2.01 10.70
C SER A 250 19.44 2.38 10.64
N ALA A 251 19.85 3.31 11.51
CA ALA A 251 21.22 3.81 11.65
C ALA A 251 21.83 4.33 10.34
N SER A 252 21.14 5.24 9.66
CA SER A 252 21.61 5.83 8.40
C SER A 252 22.01 4.77 7.36
N HIS A 253 21.11 3.81 7.12
CA HIS A 253 21.30 2.72 6.15
C HIS A 253 22.35 1.67 6.51
N CYS A 254 22.83 1.65 7.75
CA CYS A 254 23.81 0.66 8.23
C CYS A 254 23.22 -0.64 8.75
N VAL A 255 22.03 -0.59 9.32
CA VAL A 255 21.42 -1.75 10.01
C VAL A 255 20.10 -2.09 9.36
N GLN A 256 19.94 -3.35 8.97
CA GLN A 256 18.69 -3.90 8.48
C GLN A 256 18.07 -4.80 9.55
N CYS A 257 16.88 -4.45 9.99
CA CYS A 257 16.09 -5.23 10.92
C CYS A 257 14.96 -5.96 10.19
N SER A 258 14.60 -7.15 10.67
CA SER A 258 13.63 -8.05 10.06
C SER A 258 12.69 -8.59 11.13
N CYS A 259 11.44 -8.84 10.75
CA CYS A 259 10.45 -9.51 11.58
C CYS A 259 10.04 -10.83 10.92
N GLY A 260 10.58 -11.94 11.44
CA GLY A 260 10.40 -13.26 10.86
C GLY A 260 9.05 -13.90 11.24
N PRO A 261 8.45 -14.71 10.34
CA PRO A 261 7.21 -15.41 10.62
C PRO A 261 7.44 -16.49 11.69
N GLY A 262 6.81 -16.32 12.85
CA GLY A 262 6.76 -17.35 13.90
C GLY A 262 7.00 -16.80 15.30
N SER A 263 8.20 -16.30 15.60
CA SER A 263 8.56 -15.89 16.96
C SER A 263 8.32 -14.41 17.27
N LEU A 264 7.96 -13.60 16.26
CA LEU A 264 7.76 -12.15 16.35
C LEU A 264 8.90 -11.42 17.10
N ASN A 265 10.12 -11.94 16.99
CA ASN A 265 11.31 -11.30 17.51
C ASN A 265 11.97 -10.45 16.43
N LEU A 266 12.37 -9.24 16.81
CA LEU A 266 13.14 -8.37 15.95
C LEU A 266 14.56 -8.91 15.80
N TYR A 267 15.01 -9.12 14.58
CA TYR A 267 16.38 -9.51 14.28
C TYR A 267 17.04 -8.48 13.38
N CYS A 268 18.22 -8.01 13.76
CA CYS A 268 18.95 -6.99 13.02
C CYS A 268 20.34 -7.49 12.63
N MET A 269 20.78 -7.08 11.44
CA MET A 269 22.07 -7.40 10.83
C MET A 269 22.62 -6.19 10.06
N PRO A 270 23.92 -6.16 9.73
CA PRO A 270 24.48 -5.16 8.82
C PRO A 270 23.72 -5.14 7.48
N ALA A 271 23.37 -3.95 7.00
CA ALA A 271 22.71 -3.77 5.72
C ALA A 271 23.69 -3.91 4.55
N SER A 272 23.22 -4.43 3.42
CA SER A 272 24.04 -4.66 2.21
C SER A 272 24.43 -3.39 1.44
N LEU A 273 23.81 -2.25 1.74
CA LEU A 273 23.98 -0.98 1.01
C LEU A 273 25.10 -0.09 1.56
N ALA A 274 25.61 -0.38 2.75
CA ALA A 274 26.30 0.64 3.53
C ALA A 274 27.80 0.73 3.20
N VAL A 275 28.22 1.88 2.67
CA VAL A 275 29.62 2.14 2.23
C VAL A 275 30.50 2.58 3.41
N SER A 276 29.93 3.22 4.43
CA SER A 276 30.67 3.73 5.60
C SER A 276 29.82 3.77 6.87
N CYS A 277 29.98 2.78 7.75
CA CYS A 277 29.26 2.66 9.01
C CYS A 277 30.18 2.71 10.23
N SER A 278 29.64 3.15 11.37
CA SER A 278 30.29 2.95 12.66
C SER A 278 30.41 1.45 12.99
N SER A 279 31.31 1.10 13.90
CA SER A 279 31.55 -0.32 14.24
C SER A 279 30.29 -0.99 14.78
N MET A 280 29.93 -2.11 14.16
CA MET A 280 28.83 -2.99 14.59
C MET A 280 29.33 -4.17 15.44
N GLN A 281 30.53 -4.08 15.99
CA GLN A 281 31.09 -5.11 16.86
C GLN A 281 30.61 -4.92 18.31
N CYS A 282 30.27 -6.01 18.99
CA CYS A 282 29.97 -5.98 20.41
C CYS A 282 31.24 -5.78 21.25
N LYS A 283 31.14 -4.93 22.28
CA LYS A 283 32.26 -4.72 23.22
C LYS A 283 32.70 -6.05 23.85
N ASN A 284 34.02 -6.22 24.00
CA ASN A 284 34.65 -7.41 24.59
C ASN A 284 34.33 -8.73 23.86
N SER A 285 34.01 -8.68 22.56
CA SER A 285 33.71 -9.85 21.74
C SER A 285 34.11 -9.63 20.28
N ASN A 286 34.30 -10.72 19.54
CA ASN A 286 34.47 -10.69 18.08
C ASN A 286 33.14 -10.81 17.32
N LEU A 287 32.01 -10.80 18.04
CA LEU A 287 30.68 -10.89 17.44
C LEU A 287 30.25 -9.53 16.87
N MET A 288 29.82 -9.55 15.61
CA MET A 288 29.12 -8.45 14.97
C MET A 288 27.61 -8.57 15.20
N VAL A 289 26.88 -7.45 15.07
CA VAL A 289 25.41 -7.43 15.14
C VAL A 289 24.80 -8.54 14.27
N GLY A 290 23.89 -9.32 14.86
CA GLY A 290 23.24 -10.46 14.22
C GLY A 290 23.94 -11.81 14.47
N ASN A 291 25.26 -11.80 14.67
CA ASN A 291 26.00 -13.03 14.94
C ASN A 291 25.75 -13.55 16.36
N TYR A 292 25.76 -14.87 16.47
CA TYR A 292 25.70 -15.57 17.74
C TYR A 292 26.64 -16.78 17.74
N THR A 293 27.14 -17.12 18.92
CA THR A 293 27.86 -18.36 19.19
C THR A 293 27.04 -19.22 20.12
N THR A 294 27.13 -20.53 19.93
CA THR A 294 26.49 -21.52 20.80
C THR A 294 27.55 -22.44 21.36
N GLN A 295 27.50 -22.68 22.67
CA GLN A 295 28.33 -23.65 23.36
C GLN A 295 27.40 -24.65 24.05
N GLN A 296 27.48 -25.91 23.65
CA GLN A 296 26.69 -26.97 24.29
C GLN A 296 27.21 -27.26 25.70
N THR A 297 26.27 -27.45 26.63
CA THR A 297 26.51 -27.77 28.03
C THR A 297 25.54 -28.87 28.47
N SER A 298 25.78 -29.50 29.63
CA SER A 298 24.88 -30.52 30.17
C SER A 298 23.47 -29.99 30.52
N ALA A 299 23.31 -28.68 30.71
CA ALA A 299 22.05 -28.03 31.05
C ALA A 299 21.34 -27.36 29.84
N GLY A 300 21.88 -27.53 28.62
CA GLY A 300 21.37 -26.88 27.42
C GLY A 300 22.49 -26.18 26.64
N CYS A 301 22.20 -25.04 26.03
CA CYS A 301 23.13 -24.31 25.18
C CYS A 301 23.38 -22.91 25.71
N ASN A 302 24.64 -22.58 25.99
CA ASN A 302 25.05 -21.23 26.32
C ASN A 302 25.16 -20.43 25.01
N VAL A 303 24.26 -19.49 24.80
CA VAL A 303 24.16 -18.68 23.58
C VAL A 303 24.66 -17.29 23.88
N SER A 304 25.72 -16.86 23.20
CA SER A 304 26.16 -15.46 23.22
C SER A 304 25.80 -14.81 21.89
N SER A 305 24.99 -13.77 21.92
CA SER A 305 24.53 -13.07 20.71
C SER A 305 24.83 -11.58 20.80
N CYS A 306 25.27 -11.00 19.68
CA CYS A 306 25.45 -9.57 19.55
C CYS A 306 24.20 -8.96 18.91
N LYS A 307 23.48 -8.17 19.70
CA LYS A 307 22.22 -7.53 19.29
C LYS A 307 22.44 -6.06 19.01
N TYR A 308 21.63 -5.54 18.10
CA TYR A 308 21.53 -4.11 17.89
C TYR A 308 20.77 -3.45 19.05
N GLY A 309 21.30 -2.34 19.57
CA GLY A 309 20.80 -1.62 20.73
C GLY A 309 20.29 -0.20 20.43
N GLY A 310 20.12 0.15 19.15
CA GLY A 310 19.64 1.46 18.71
C GLY A 310 20.74 2.41 18.19
N PHE A 311 20.32 3.53 17.61
CA PHE A 311 21.18 4.56 17.03
C PHE A 311 21.12 5.86 17.83
N VAL A 312 22.23 6.20 18.48
CA VAL A 312 22.33 7.38 19.36
C VAL A 312 23.49 8.26 18.89
N ASN A 313 23.23 9.55 18.65
CA ASN A 313 24.23 10.55 18.29
C ASN A 313 25.19 10.09 17.16
N GLY A 314 24.66 9.48 16.10
CA GLY A 314 25.47 9.01 14.96
C GLY A 314 26.23 7.70 15.19
N THR A 315 26.07 7.05 16.34
CA THR A 315 26.78 5.82 16.70
C THR A 315 25.81 4.65 16.90
N ILE A 316 26.17 3.48 16.35
CA ILE A 316 25.44 2.23 16.54
C ILE A 316 25.78 1.68 17.93
N ILE A 317 24.75 1.51 18.76
CA ILE A 317 24.90 0.83 20.05
C ILE A 317 24.72 -0.66 19.84
N THR A 318 25.64 -1.46 20.38
CA THR A 318 25.61 -2.92 20.35
C THR A 318 25.47 -3.48 21.77
N THR A 319 24.68 -4.54 21.92
CA THR A 319 24.44 -5.21 23.21
C THR A 319 24.82 -6.67 23.09
N LEU A 320 25.85 -7.08 23.85
CA LEU A 320 26.20 -8.49 24.00
C LEU A 320 25.28 -9.12 25.03
N SER A 321 24.56 -10.18 24.65
CA SER A 321 23.71 -10.95 25.56
C SER A 321 24.14 -12.41 25.58
N THR A 322 24.39 -12.92 26.78
CA THR A 322 24.74 -14.33 27.01
C THR A 322 23.64 -14.97 27.83
N SER A 323 23.06 -16.06 27.34
CA SER A 323 21.92 -16.72 27.98
C SER A 323 22.02 -18.23 27.82
N LEU A 324 21.75 -18.97 28.89
CA LEU A 324 21.63 -20.43 28.86
C LEU A 324 20.20 -20.79 28.43
N GLN A 325 20.08 -21.43 27.27
CA GLN A 325 18.80 -21.87 26.72
C GLN A 325 18.67 -23.40 26.84
N PRO A 326 17.53 -23.94 27.29
CA PRO A 326 17.33 -25.40 27.39
C PRO A 326 17.44 -26.14 26.05
N ARG A 327 17.15 -25.43 24.94
CA ARG A 327 17.33 -25.90 23.58
C ARG A 327 18.25 -24.94 22.83
N CYS A 328 19.17 -25.47 22.05
CA CYS A 328 19.98 -24.67 21.14
C CYS A 328 19.06 -23.93 20.15
N PRO A 329 19.35 -22.66 19.83
CA PRO A 329 18.60 -21.92 18.83
C PRO A 329 18.75 -22.62 17.47
N GLY A 330 17.62 -22.78 16.79
CA GLY A 330 17.60 -23.26 15.41
C GLY A 330 18.08 -22.20 14.41
N PRO A 331 18.16 -22.54 13.11
CA PRO A 331 18.45 -21.55 12.08
C PRO A 331 17.41 -20.44 12.13
N GLN A 332 17.88 -19.20 12.06
CA GLN A 332 17.01 -18.04 12.04
C GLN A 332 16.15 -18.06 10.77
N LYS A 333 14.85 -17.79 10.95
CA LYS A 333 13.90 -17.70 9.85
C LYS A 333 13.73 -16.25 9.44
N PHE A 334 14.24 -15.94 8.26
CA PHE A 334 14.05 -14.65 7.62
C PHE A 334 12.81 -14.67 6.74
N PRO A 335 12.10 -13.54 6.61
CA PRO A 335 11.16 -13.38 5.51
C PRO A 335 11.86 -13.66 4.18
N PRO A 336 11.22 -14.31 3.21
CA PRO A 336 11.80 -14.48 1.89
C PRO A 336 11.94 -13.10 1.22
N LEU A 337 13.13 -12.78 0.73
CA LEU A 337 13.34 -11.59 -0.09
C LEU A 337 12.80 -11.83 -1.49
N ILE A 338 12.23 -10.78 -2.07
CA ILE A 338 11.62 -10.76 -3.39
C ILE A 338 12.50 -9.91 -4.30
N ALA A 339 12.78 -10.39 -5.51
CA ALA A 339 13.49 -9.57 -6.49
C ALA A 339 12.64 -8.33 -6.88
N PRO A 340 13.26 -7.19 -7.24
CA PRO A 340 12.53 -6.02 -7.69
C PRO A 340 11.51 -6.36 -8.79
N PRO A 341 10.21 -6.09 -8.59
CA PRO A 341 9.17 -6.56 -9.50
C PRO A 341 9.23 -5.80 -10.83
N SER A 342 9.18 -6.53 -11.94
CA SER A 342 9.08 -5.98 -13.30
C SER A 342 7.69 -6.17 -13.93
N SER A 343 6.81 -6.93 -13.26
CA SER A 343 5.43 -7.15 -13.68
C SER A 343 4.53 -7.40 -12.48
N VAL A 344 3.22 -7.16 -12.64
CA VAL A 344 2.23 -7.48 -11.60
C VAL A 344 1.76 -8.92 -11.80
N ILE A 345 2.13 -9.80 -10.88
CA ILE A 345 1.53 -11.13 -10.79
C ILE A 345 0.12 -10.94 -10.25
N ARG A 346 -0.89 -11.15 -11.10
CA ARG A 346 -2.26 -11.34 -10.60
C ARG A 346 -2.29 -12.71 -9.94
N ASP A 347 -2.40 -12.76 -8.63
CA ASP A 347 -2.67 -14.00 -7.91
C ASP A 347 -3.99 -14.59 -8.45
N SER A 348 -3.89 -15.44 -9.47
CA SER A 348 -5.01 -16.20 -9.97
C SER A 348 -5.31 -17.27 -8.93
N ILE A 349 -6.30 -17.00 -8.08
CA ILE A 349 -6.84 -17.94 -7.07
C ILE A 349 -7.41 -19.22 -7.73
N PHE A 350 -7.44 -19.29 -9.06
CA PHE A 350 -7.73 -20.51 -9.82
C PHE A 350 -6.46 -21.19 -10.35
N ALA A 351 -5.65 -21.76 -9.45
CA ALA A 351 -4.84 -22.91 -9.83
C ALA A 351 -5.76 -24.14 -9.83
N PRO A 352 -5.91 -24.89 -10.94
CA PRO A 352 -6.63 -26.16 -10.90
C PRO A 352 -5.91 -27.11 -9.94
N SER A 353 -6.66 -27.74 -9.04
CA SER A 353 -6.14 -28.75 -8.12
C SER A 353 -5.35 -29.82 -8.89
N PRO A 354 -4.18 -30.26 -8.40
CA PRO A 354 -3.46 -31.35 -9.03
C PRO A 354 -4.33 -32.61 -9.01
N SER A 355 -4.63 -33.15 -10.18
CA SER A 355 -5.32 -34.41 -10.36
C SER A 355 -4.60 -35.54 -9.60
N PRO A 356 -5.33 -36.44 -8.92
CA PRO A 356 -4.72 -37.52 -8.15
C PRO A 356 -3.92 -38.44 -9.08
N GLN A 357 -2.63 -38.63 -8.77
CA GLN A 357 -1.79 -39.63 -9.41
C GLN A 357 -2.27 -41.01 -8.96
N SER A 358 -2.76 -41.82 -9.90
CA SER A 358 -3.00 -43.23 -9.69
C SER A 358 -1.65 -43.95 -9.62
N GLU A 359 -1.43 -44.68 -8.54
CA GLU A 359 -0.37 -45.68 -8.44
C GLU A 359 -0.52 -46.72 -9.57
N GLY A 360 0.57 -47.00 -10.25
CA GLY A 360 0.68 -48.02 -11.29
C GLY A 360 2.11 -48.54 -11.34
N VAL A 361 2.32 -49.71 -10.77
CA VAL A 361 3.61 -50.41 -10.67
C VAL A 361 4.07 -50.92 -12.05
N GLY A 362 5.33 -50.63 -12.37
CA GLY A 362 6.30 -51.50 -13.05
C GLY A 362 6.06 -51.94 -14.50
N ALA A 363 6.94 -51.51 -15.43
CA ALA A 363 7.92 -52.38 -16.10
C ALA A 363 8.60 -51.72 -17.33
N LEU A 364 9.93 -51.84 -17.33
CA LEU A 364 10.85 -52.08 -18.46
C LEU A 364 11.05 -51.00 -19.55
N THR A 365 12.29 -50.52 -19.58
CA THR A 365 12.97 -49.89 -20.73
C THR A 365 13.04 -50.83 -21.93
N PRO A 366 13.20 -50.28 -23.15
CA PRO A 366 14.52 -50.39 -23.78
C PRO A 366 15.00 -49.13 -24.55
N ARG A 367 16.32 -49.08 -24.75
CA ARG A 367 17.10 -48.12 -25.54
C ARG A 367 16.88 -48.29 -27.06
N SER A 368 17.03 -47.18 -27.81
CA SER A 368 17.44 -47.11 -29.24
C SER A 368 17.55 -45.62 -29.62
N SER A 369 18.73 -45.00 -29.62
CA SER A 369 19.71 -44.82 -30.72
C SER A 369 19.36 -43.75 -31.79
N LEU A 370 20.23 -42.71 -31.87
CA LEU A 370 20.87 -42.09 -33.07
C LEU A 370 19.92 -41.67 -34.24
N VAL A 371 19.89 -40.45 -34.81
CA VAL A 371 20.91 -39.49 -35.32
C VAL A 371 20.18 -38.14 -35.64
N PRO A 372 20.86 -36.97 -35.64
CA PRO A 372 20.28 -35.66 -35.96
C PRO A 372 20.37 -35.28 -37.46
N ALA A 373 19.49 -34.38 -37.92
CA ALA A 373 19.60 -33.77 -39.25
C ALA A 373 19.61 -32.23 -39.16
N THR A 374 20.70 -31.67 -39.66
CA THR A 374 21.00 -30.27 -39.96
C THR A 374 20.49 -29.86 -41.35
N GLY A 375 20.29 -28.56 -41.57
CA GLY A 375 20.13 -27.92 -42.90
C GLY A 375 18.99 -26.88 -42.92
N SER A 376 19.24 -25.59 -42.71
CA SER A 376 19.74 -24.56 -43.65
C SER A 376 18.63 -23.72 -44.31
N LEU A 377 18.58 -22.43 -43.92
CA LEU A 377 18.03 -21.24 -44.61
C LEU A 377 18.56 -21.10 -46.06
N PRO A 378 17.95 -20.32 -47.00
CA PRO A 378 17.52 -18.90 -46.91
C PRO A 378 16.12 -18.61 -47.55
N GLY A 379 15.36 -17.53 -47.33
CA GLY A 379 15.64 -16.10 -47.31
C GLY A 379 14.96 -15.43 -48.53
N LEU A 380 13.97 -14.54 -48.32
CA LEU A 380 13.60 -13.34 -49.13
C LEU A 380 12.14 -12.85 -48.89
N ALA A 381 11.99 -11.56 -48.54
CA ALA A 381 10.83 -10.69 -48.82
C ALA A 381 11.08 -9.97 -50.19
N PRO A 382 10.20 -9.16 -50.84
CA PRO A 382 9.33 -8.10 -50.27
C PRO A 382 7.99 -7.77 -51.04
N ILE A 383 7.36 -6.62 -50.69
CA ILE A 383 6.35 -5.80 -51.44
C ILE A 383 4.87 -6.22 -51.19
N GLY A 384 3.85 -5.39 -50.91
CA GLY A 384 3.62 -3.94 -50.80
C GLY A 384 2.16 -3.67 -50.34
N GLY A 385 1.82 -2.45 -49.87
CA GLY A 385 0.52 -2.03 -49.29
C GLY A 385 -0.68 -1.96 -50.27
N PRO A 386 -1.85 -1.31 -49.96
CA PRO A 386 -1.97 -0.04 -49.21
C PRO A 386 -3.23 0.17 -48.29
N MET A 387 -3.18 1.29 -47.55
CA MET A 387 -4.26 2.24 -47.16
C MET A 387 -5.56 1.80 -46.45
N GLY A 388 -5.80 2.43 -45.28
CA GLY A 388 -7.10 2.66 -44.68
C GLY A 388 -6.99 3.62 -43.49
N ARG A 389 -7.41 4.87 -43.68
CA ARG A 389 -7.38 5.99 -42.71
C ARG A 389 -8.83 6.35 -42.41
N SER A 390 -9.22 6.46 -41.14
CA SER A 390 -10.35 7.30 -40.72
C SER A 390 -10.11 7.78 -39.29
N SER A 391 -9.87 9.08 -39.21
CA SER A 391 -9.94 9.93 -38.04
C SER A 391 -11.37 9.98 -37.50
N ASP A 392 -11.54 10.21 -36.20
CA ASP A 392 -12.49 11.19 -35.70
C ASP A 392 -12.08 11.67 -34.31
N ALA A 393 -12.11 12.99 -34.12
CA ALA A 393 -11.79 13.68 -32.89
C ALA A 393 -12.98 14.55 -32.47
N CYS A 394 -13.04 14.76 -31.14
CA CYS A 394 -13.71 15.83 -30.40
C CYS A 394 -15.24 15.77 -30.15
N SER A 395 -15.59 15.71 -28.86
CA SER A 395 -16.50 16.66 -28.21
C SER A 395 -16.22 16.62 -26.69
N LEU A 396 -15.50 17.58 -26.09
CA LEU A 396 -16.02 18.82 -25.47
C LEU A 396 -17.24 18.61 -24.58
N VAL A 397 -17.01 18.45 -23.27
CA VAL A 397 -18.00 18.73 -22.23
C VAL A 397 -17.35 19.61 -21.16
N ASN A 398 -17.67 20.90 -21.19
CA ASN A 398 -17.49 21.81 -20.07
C ASN A 398 -18.58 21.51 -19.01
N PRO A 399 -18.29 21.61 -17.71
CA PRO A 399 -19.31 21.89 -16.71
C PRO A 399 -19.32 23.41 -16.44
N SER A 400 -20.28 24.11 -17.04
CA SER A 400 -20.65 25.46 -16.63
C SER A 400 -21.77 25.41 -15.59
N THR A 401 -21.49 26.03 -14.44
CA THR A 401 -22.43 26.76 -13.57
C THR A 401 -23.58 26.00 -12.91
N THR A 402 -23.34 25.54 -11.69
CA THR A 402 -24.35 25.35 -10.65
C THR A 402 -24.75 26.71 -10.06
N SER A 403 -25.77 27.34 -10.64
CA SER A 403 -26.61 28.32 -9.95
C SER A 403 -28.03 28.16 -10.46
N GLY A 404 -28.88 27.50 -9.66
CA GLY A 404 -30.27 27.22 -10.08
C GLY A 404 -31.09 26.33 -9.16
N ILE A 405 -30.47 25.67 -8.16
CA ILE A 405 -31.20 24.72 -7.29
C ILE A 405 -31.95 25.43 -6.15
N ALA A 406 -31.54 26.64 -5.75
CA ALA A 406 -32.26 27.42 -4.74
C ALA A 406 -33.57 28.06 -5.26
N ALA A 407 -33.66 28.36 -6.57
CA ALA A 407 -34.83 29.01 -7.16
C ALA A 407 -36.00 28.05 -7.41
N PHE A 408 -35.70 26.77 -7.68
CA PHE A 408 -36.73 25.75 -7.92
C PHE A 408 -37.47 25.35 -6.64
N LEU A 409 -36.78 25.27 -5.50
CA LEU A 409 -37.41 24.94 -4.21
C LEU A 409 -38.32 26.08 -3.70
N PHE A 410 -37.99 27.34 -4.02
CA PHE A 410 -38.80 28.49 -3.63
C PHE A 410 -40.10 28.62 -4.44
N PHE A 411 -40.08 28.22 -5.72
CA PHE A 411 -41.29 28.23 -6.56
C PHE A 411 -42.26 27.08 -6.24
N SER A 412 -41.74 25.90 -5.87
CA SER A 412 -42.60 24.78 -5.43
C SER A 412 -43.27 25.02 -4.08
N PHE A 413 -42.66 25.80 -3.17
CA PHE A 413 -43.28 26.11 -1.88
C PHE A 413 -44.42 27.13 -1.99
N LYS A 414 -44.35 28.08 -2.94
CA LYS A 414 -45.45 29.03 -3.18
C LYS A 414 -46.66 28.41 -3.89
N LEU A 415 -46.45 27.36 -4.69
CA LEU A 415 -47.56 26.69 -5.39
C LEU A 415 -48.37 25.77 -4.46
N LEU A 416 -47.75 25.23 -3.40
CA LEU A 416 -48.43 24.36 -2.43
C LEU A 416 -49.35 25.14 -1.47
N PHE A 417 -49.08 26.42 -1.23
CA PHE A 417 -49.92 27.27 -0.37
C PHE A 417 -51.09 27.96 -1.09
N ALA A 418 -51.20 27.80 -2.41
CA ALA A 418 -52.29 28.37 -3.21
C ALA A 418 -53.41 27.34 -3.52
N ILE A 419 -53.30 26.11 -3.01
CA ILE A 419 -54.25 25.01 -3.26
C ILE A 419 -54.77 24.38 -1.93
N LEU A 420 -54.52 25.03 -0.79
CA LEU A 420 -55.12 24.68 0.50
C LEU A 420 -56.07 25.78 0.98
#